data_AF-A0A329SCI6-F1
#
_entry.id   AF-A0A329SCI6-F1
#
_cell.length_a   1.000
_cell.length_b   1.000
_cell.length_c   1.000
_cell.angle_alpha   90.00
_cell.angle_beta   90.00
_cell.angle_gamma   90.00
#
_symmetry.space_group_name_H-M   'P 1'
#
loop_
_entity.id
_entity.type
_entity.pdbx_description
1 polymer ?
#
loop_
_entity_poly.entity_id
_entity_poly.type
_entity_poly.pdbx_seq_one_letter_code
_entity_poly.pdbx_strand_id
1 'polypeptide(L)'
;MIGFVRTVAAAAFTLSAFTASAAAHDPRHLKTSLSDLPSLKLHVTLQRKALELHGASEFNVFANPVVSDDGLRVRYDGYATFVEGHSRITYSLADGAPYLMTNDSSSNAPTVDCIPPSTLPFDAILPALNDATPIPSASIGGVPIECESGNLFKTSFAGIHYAICASDESGFTAIASDVTIDVDYLDAPVSIPEIKLEDGSSCGVLAEPIEMTPTALALLSGDELPASDRRKLKAESHMAIQSSSCSCKSTPRPCIFYHGLGNENDEPGVQDSSRHFGWDIIKDHAPCCTTIKYAALNTVDYAWTDASLQDKACDRALSMSQSSDLESRKIKDTIVVTHSMGGLMFAGALANKKCSLSKSSTWIGLSPPMTGSMSSDYLMDFCNGEVRNLLSDLLFNGRCPVPPSTASVAYENEKYSNAEHDAAYDAAQRVYRKHVFAAMCSSSSVGNISKYQAKYMVGGRVIPHKSLKNDGLVEFHSCAGGISFSKFGDTPYDRFYRCELNHADTAFKTGDGIFKTTVRPVTWFQCLL
;
A
#
# COMPACT_ATOMS: atom_id res chain seq x y z
N MET A 1 -98.66 -63.68 25.30
CA MET A 1 -97.35 -63.99 24.68
C MET A 1 -96.38 -62.96 25.23
N ILE A 2 -95.68 -63.29 26.33
CA ILE A 2 -94.27 -63.74 26.36
C ILE A 2 -93.36 -62.59 25.88
N GLY A 3 -92.48 -61.97 26.64
CA GLY A 3 -91.77 -62.36 27.87
C GLY A 3 -90.29 -61.98 27.71
N PHE A 4 -89.57 -61.93 28.84
CA PHE A 4 -88.11 -62.06 28.98
C PHE A 4 -87.17 -60.86 28.81
N VAL A 5 -86.81 -60.30 29.97
CA VAL A 5 -85.44 -60.15 30.53
C VAL A 5 -84.31 -60.84 29.76
N ARG A 6 -83.20 -60.11 29.50
CA ARG A 6 -81.82 -60.49 29.89
C ARG A 6 -80.77 -59.41 29.55
N THR A 7 -80.11 -58.92 30.59
CA THR A 7 -78.75 -58.38 30.64
C THR A 7 -77.71 -59.46 30.33
N VAL A 8 -76.65 -59.15 29.54
CA VAL A 8 -75.25 -59.60 29.74
C VAL A 8 -74.30 -58.56 29.11
N ALA A 9 -73.19 -58.29 29.82
CA ALA A 9 -72.17 -57.28 29.63
C ALA A 9 -71.11 -57.57 28.55
N ALA A 10 -70.40 -56.53 28.11
CA ALA A 10 -68.96 -56.58 27.80
C ALA A 10 -68.36 -55.16 27.87
N ALA A 11 -67.12 -55.09 28.34
CA ALA A 11 -66.46 -53.90 28.87
C ALA A 11 -65.52 -53.18 27.88
N ALA A 12 -65.16 -51.95 28.27
CA ALA A 12 -63.88 -51.24 28.06
C ALA A 12 -63.45 -50.85 26.63
N PHE A 13 -63.34 -49.54 26.36
CA PHE A 13 -62.12 -48.75 26.52
C PHE A 13 -62.39 -47.31 26.08
N THR A 14 -62.16 -46.35 26.97
CA THR A 14 -62.14 -44.91 26.67
C THR A 14 -60.85 -44.57 25.94
N LEU A 15 -60.94 -44.08 24.70
CA LEU A 15 -59.85 -43.36 24.04
C LEU A 15 -60.24 -41.88 23.97
N SER A 16 -59.70 -41.10 24.90
CA SER A 16 -59.72 -39.64 24.85
C SER A 16 -58.79 -39.18 23.74
N ALA A 17 -59.34 -38.60 22.67
CA ALA A 17 -58.55 -37.96 21.63
C ALA A 17 -57.96 -36.66 22.17
N PHE A 18 -56.64 -36.64 22.39
CA PHE A 18 -55.88 -35.41 22.55
C PHE A 18 -55.77 -34.72 21.19
N THR A 19 -56.52 -33.64 20.99
CA THR A 19 -56.25 -32.68 19.93
C THR A 19 -55.03 -31.86 20.33
N ALA A 20 -53.86 -32.21 19.80
CA ALA A 20 -52.69 -31.34 19.85
C ALA A 20 -52.98 -30.11 18.98
N SER A 21 -53.09 -28.95 19.62
CA SER A 21 -53.05 -27.67 18.94
C SER A 21 -51.68 -27.53 18.28
N ALA A 22 -51.64 -27.52 16.96
CA ALA A 22 -50.45 -27.12 16.22
C ALA A 22 -50.23 -25.64 16.51
N ALA A 23 -49.29 -25.34 17.40
CA ALA A 23 -48.75 -24.00 17.54
C ALA A 23 -48.15 -23.62 16.18
N ALA A 24 -48.80 -22.69 15.50
CA ALA A 24 -48.27 -22.06 14.31
C ALA A 24 -46.94 -21.41 14.68
N HIS A 25 -45.87 -21.90 14.07
CA HIS A 25 -44.56 -21.26 14.08
C HIS A 25 -44.71 -19.91 13.35
N ASP A 26 -44.59 -18.79 14.07
CA ASP A 26 -44.67 -17.43 13.53
C ASP A 26 -43.36 -17.14 12.76
N PRO A 27 -43.38 -16.99 11.42
CA PRO A 27 -42.18 -16.70 10.65
C PRO A 27 -41.94 -15.20 10.62
N ARG A 28 -41.73 -14.59 11.79
CA ARG A 28 -41.24 -13.22 11.91
C ARG A 28 -39.77 -13.23 12.31
N HIS A 29 -38.92 -13.73 11.41
CA HIS A 29 -37.58 -13.16 11.34
C HIS A 29 -37.75 -11.80 10.67
N LEU A 30 -37.66 -10.74 11.47
CA LEU A 30 -37.48 -9.38 10.96
C LEU A 30 -36.27 -9.41 10.02
N LYS A 31 -36.46 -9.13 8.73
CA LYS A 31 -35.34 -8.65 7.92
C LYS A 31 -34.89 -7.35 8.57
N THR A 32 -33.68 -7.30 9.09
CA THR A 32 -33.12 -6.07 9.64
C THR A 32 -33.21 -4.95 8.61
N SER A 33 -33.83 -3.84 8.98
CA SER A 33 -33.86 -2.65 8.14
C SER A 33 -32.45 -2.05 8.07
N LEU A 34 -32.09 -1.36 6.99
CA LEU A 34 -30.82 -0.61 6.97
C LEU A 34 -30.73 0.41 8.12
N SER A 35 -31.88 0.90 8.59
CA SER A 35 -31.99 1.81 9.75
C SER A 35 -31.62 1.15 11.08
N ASP A 36 -31.64 -0.18 11.16
CA ASP A 36 -31.34 -0.95 12.36
C ASP A 36 -29.89 -1.46 12.38
N LEU A 37 -29.08 -1.09 11.37
CA LEU A 37 -27.69 -1.51 11.32
C LEU A 37 -26.91 -0.99 12.54
N PRO A 38 -26.04 -1.83 13.15
CA PRO A 38 -25.24 -1.41 14.27
C PRO A 38 -24.09 -0.53 13.81
N SER A 39 -23.58 0.27 14.75
CA SER A 39 -22.26 0.87 14.59
C SER A 39 -21.20 -0.20 14.80
N LEU A 40 -20.04 -0.05 14.15
CA LEU A 40 -19.01 -1.06 14.09
C LEU A 40 -17.75 -0.57 14.79
N LYS A 41 -17.07 -1.48 15.49
CA LYS A 41 -15.68 -1.33 15.90
C LYS A 41 -14.85 -2.39 15.17
N LEU A 42 -13.90 -1.94 14.37
CA LEU A 42 -12.96 -2.81 13.66
C LEU A 42 -11.63 -2.75 14.40
N HIS A 43 -11.25 -3.85 15.03
CA HIS A 43 -9.91 -4.03 15.59
C HIS A 43 -8.99 -4.58 14.50
N VAL A 44 -8.03 -3.77 14.06
CA VAL A 44 -7.11 -4.10 12.97
C VAL A 44 -5.77 -4.50 13.55
N THR A 45 -5.29 -5.68 13.14
CA THR A 45 -4.00 -6.26 13.53
C THR A 45 -3.14 -6.48 12.29
N LEU A 46 -2.01 -5.78 12.23
CA LEU A 46 -1.02 -5.84 11.15
C LEU A 46 0.09 -6.82 11.51
N GLN A 47 0.31 -7.79 10.62
CA GLN A 47 1.17 -8.94 10.92
C GLN A 47 2.67 -8.67 10.70
N ARG A 48 3.04 -7.54 10.08
CA ARG A 48 4.44 -7.19 9.76
C ARG A 48 4.75 -5.74 10.12
N LYS A 49 5.96 -5.52 10.65
CA LYS A 49 6.51 -4.19 10.93
C LYS A 49 6.47 -3.27 9.71
N ALA A 50 6.72 -3.81 8.51
CA ALA A 50 6.66 -3.05 7.28
C ALA A 50 5.28 -2.44 6.98
N LEU A 51 4.20 -2.90 7.61
CA LEU A 51 2.84 -2.39 7.41
C LEU A 51 2.38 -1.39 8.47
N GLU A 52 3.18 -1.20 9.53
CA GLU A 52 2.81 -0.33 10.65
C GLU A 52 2.37 1.05 10.17
N LEU A 53 1.17 1.44 10.57
CA LEU A 53 0.62 2.75 10.26
C LEU A 53 0.91 3.68 11.44
N HIS A 54 1.70 4.73 11.21
CA HIS A 54 2.18 5.62 12.28
C HIS A 54 2.89 4.88 13.42
N GLY A 55 3.60 3.79 13.10
CA GLY A 55 4.30 2.95 14.08
C GLY A 55 3.38 2.04 14.92
N ALA A 56 2.08 2.00 14.62
CA ALA A 56 1.13 1.09 15.26
C ALA A 56 0.91 -0.16 14.41
N SER A 57 1.06 -1.34 15.03
CA SER A 57 0.68 -2.63 14.45
C SER A 57 -0.76 -3.02 14.77
N GLU A 58 -1.37 -2.40 15.80
CA GLU A 58 -2.74 -2.66 16.22
C GLU A 58 -3.46 -1.34 16.45
N PHE A 59 -4.70 -1.22 15.95
CA PHE A 59 -5.52 -0.02 16.14
C PHE A 59 -7.01 -0.32 15.94
N ASN A 60 -7.85 0.58 16.44
CA ASN A 60 -9.30 0.49 16.27
C ASN A 60 -9.79 1.52 15.24
N VAL A 61 -10.74 1.11 14.41
CA VAL A 61 -11.57 1.97 13.57
C VAL A 61 -12.99 1.90 14.11
N PHE A 62 -13.67 3.03 14.19
CA PHE A 62 -15.07 3.10 14.58
C PHE A 62 -15.90 3.65 13.43
N ALA A 63 -17.08 3.09 13.18
CA ALA A 63 -17.93 3.51 12.07
C ALA A 63 -19.42 3.43 12.41
N ASN A 64 -20.20 4.41 11.97
CA ASN A 64 -21.65 4.46 12.10
C ASN A 64 -22.32 4.30 10.74
N PRO A 65 -23.44 3.58 10.64
CA PRO A 65 -24.23 3.54 9.42
C PRO A 65 -24.93 4.88 9.18
N VAL A 66 -24.90 5.32 7.92
CA VAL A 66 -25.60 6.48 7.39
C VAL A 66 -26.49 5.98 6.26
N VAL A 67 -27.80 5.94 6.52
CA VAL A 67 -28.80 5.43 5.59
C VAL A 67 -29.32 6.56 4.72
N SER A 68 -29.50 6.31 3.43
CA SER A 68 -30.11 7.26 2.50
C SER A 68 -31.56 7.57 2.87
N ASP A 69 -32.07 8.72 2.41
CA ASP A 69 -33.44 9.17 2.67
C ASP A 69 -34.51 8.16 2.21
N ASP A 70 -34.22 7.38 1.16
CA ASP A 70 -35.11 6.33 0.66
C ASP A 70 -35.08 5.03 1.48
N GLY A 71 -34.16 4.91 2.44
CA GLY A 71 -34.01 3.72 3.27
C GLY A 71 -33.43 2.50 2.55
N LEU A 72 -32.92 2.67 1.31
CA LEU A 72 -32.48 1.56 0.44
C LEU A 72 -30.97 1.42 0.33
N ARG A 73 -30.21 2.46 0.73
CA ARG A 73 -28.75 2.48 0.61
C ARG A 73 -28.12 2.86 1.93
N VAL A 74 -26.91 2.38 2.15
CA VAL A 74 -26.13 2.67 3.35
C VAL A 74 -24.68 2.99 3.00
N ARG A 75 -24.11 3.91 3.75
CA ARG A 75 -22.67 4.16 3.86
C ARG A 75 -22.28 3.99 5.33
N TYR A 76 -21.01 3.74 5.60
CA TYR A 76 -20.46 3.86 6.94
C TYR A 76 -19.51 5.05 7.02
N ASP A 77 -19.83 6.03 7.86
CA ASP A 77 -18.93 7.14 8.21
C ASP A 77 -18.19 6.76 9.50
N GLY A 78 -16.92 7.16 9.64
CA GLY A 78 -16.10 6.63 10.72
C GLY A 78 -14.75 7.31 10.89
N TYR A 79 -13.97 6.84 11.86
CA TYR A 79 -12.65 7.39 12.14
C TYR A 79 -11.68 6.38 12.78
N ALA A 80 -10.39 6.67 12.64
CA ALA A 80 -9.30 6.00 13.33
C ALA A 80 -8.29 7.04 13.83
N THR A 81 -7.75 6.84 15.04
CA THR A 81 -6.81 7.79 15.65
C THR A 81 -5.51 7.10 16.01
N PHE A 82 -4.40 7.76 15.69
CA PHE A 82 -3.03 7.32 15.88
C PHE A 82 -2.25 8.36 16.70
N VAL A 83 -1.21 7.91 17.38
CA VAL A 83 -0.30 8.78 18.12
C VAL A 83 1.10 8.56 17.55
N GLU A 84 1.67 9.58 16.92
CA GLU A 84 3.03 9.58 16.38
C GLU A 84 3.85 10.64 17.13
N GLY A 85 4.73 10.19 18.03
CA GLY A 85 5.53 11.09 18.88
C GLY A 85 4.65 11.99 19.75
N HIS A 86 4.65 13.30 19.45
CA HIS A 86 3.87 14.32 20.15
C HIS A 86 2.61 14.77 19.40
N SER A 87 2.31 14.12 18.28
CA SER A 87 1.16 14.42 17.43
C SER A 87 0.10 13.32 17.54
N ARG A 88 -1.16 13.74 17.59
CA ARG A 88 -2.32 12.86 17.43
C ARG A 88 -2.88 13.05 16.02
N ILE A 89 -2.98 11.96 15.28
CA ILE A 89 -3.38 11.96 13.87
C ILE A 89 -4.70 11.19 13.75
N THR A 90 -5.74 11.83 13.22
CA THR A 90 -7.07 11.23 13.06
C THR A 90 -7.46 11.21 11.59
N TYR A 91 -7.72 10.02 11.07
CA TYR A 91 -8.35 9.81 9.76
C TYR A 91 -9.84 9.69 9.97
N SER A 92 -10.64 10.33 9.13
CA SER A 92 -12.10 10.22 9.21
C SER A 92 -12.75 10.26 7.84
N LEU A 93 -13.89 9.57 7.75
CA LEU A 93 -14.86 9.72 6.69
C LEU A 93 -16.11 10.32 7.33
N ALA A 94 -16.44 11.56 6.96
CA ALA A 94 -17.59 12.28 7.48
C ALA A 94 -18.40 12.82 6.31
N ASP A 95 -19.70 12.51 6.29
CA ASP A 95 -20.60 12.80 5.17
C ASP A 95 -20.07 12.24 3.84
N GLY A 96 -19.38 11.09 3.90
CA GLY A 96 -18.76 10.46 2.73
C GLY A 96 -17.49 11.16 2.22
N ALA A 97 -17.05 12.25 2.85
CA ALA A 97 -15.84 12.97 2.50
C ALA A 97 -14.67 12.61 3.45
N PRO A 98 -13.44 12.38 2.93
CA PRO A 98 -12.33 11.89 3.74
C PRO A 98 -11.42 13.04 4.23
N TYR A 99 -11.12 13.04 5.52
CA TYR A 99 -10.36 14.08 6.21
C TYR A 99 -9.20 13.52 7.03
N LEU A 100 -8.12 14.28 7.08
CA LEU A 100 -6.97 14.07 7.95
C LEU A 100 -6.88 15.23 8.93
N MET A 101 -6.99 14.95 10.23
CA MET A 101 -6.78 15.92 11.29
C MET A 101 -5.47 15.62 12.03
N THR A 102 -4.63 16.63 12.21
CA THR A 102 -3.41 16.53 13.01
C THR A 102 -3.46 17.50 14.18
N ASN A 103 -3.30 16.96 15.39
CA ASN A 103 -3.22 17.69 16.64
C ASN A 103 -1.80 17.56 17.19
N ASP A 104 -0.96 18.57 16.98
CA ASP A 104 0.36 18.65 17.59
C ASP A 104 0.22 19.27 18.99
N SER A 105 0.78 18.63 20.01
CA SER A 105 0.77 19.16 21.38
C SER A 105 1.49 20.51 21.54
N SER A 106 2.29 20.92 20.55
CA SER A 106 2.94 22.24 20.48
C SER A 106 2.12 23.32 19.77
N SER A 107 0.99 22.95 19.13
CA SER A 107 0.07 23.86 18.46
C SER A 107 -1.22 24.06 19.27
N ASN A 108 -1.78 25.26 19.24
CA ASN A 108 -3.05 25.55 19.91
C ASN A 108 -4.28 25.13 19.06
N ALA A 109 -4.10 24.78 17.79
CA ALA A 109 -5.19 24.42 16.88
C ALA A 109 -4.87 23.17 16.04
N PRO A 110 -5.86 22.28 15.81
CA PRO A 110 -5.74 21.18 14.85
C PRO A 110 -5.54 21.73 13.44
N THR A 111 -4.69 21.09 12.65
CA THR A 111 -4.72 21.24 11.20
C THR A 111 -5.63 20.19 10.59
N VAL A 112 -6.42 20.56 9.58
CA VAL A 112 -7.36 19.68 8.89
C VAL A 112 -7.13 19.78 7.40
N ASP A 113 -6.92 18.64 6.75
CA ASP A 113 -6.66 18.52 5.33
C ASP A 113 -7.59 17.49 4.67
N CYS A 114 -7.88 17.68 3.38
CA CYS A 114 -8.56 16.66 2.58
C CYS A 114 -7.63 15.53 2.21
N ILE A 115 -8.12 14.30 2.37
CA ILE A 115 -7.39 13.11 1.92
C ILE A 115 -7.66 12.93 0.42
N PRO A 116 -6.62 12.79 -0.42
CA PRO A 116 -6.83 12.48 -1.83
C PRO A 116 -7.59 11.15 -1.99
N PRO A 117 -8.57 11.06 -2.91
CA PRO A 117 -9.31 9.83 -3.20
C PRO A 117 -8.43 8.59 -3.43
N SER A 118 -7.25 8.79 -4.00
CA SER A 118 -6.30 7.70 -4.29
C SER A 118 -5.58 7.15 -3.06
N THR A 119 -5.70 7.78 -1.88
CA THR A 119 -4.97 7.40 -0.66
C THR A 119 -5.66 6.27 0.10
N LEU A 120 -6.99 6.37 0.24
CA LEU A 120 -7.81 5.46 1.03
C LEU A 120 -9.04 5.07 0.19
N PRO A 121 -9.14 3.82 -0.29
CA PRO A 121 -10.27 3.38 -1.12
C PRO A 121 -11.48 3.03 -0.24
N PHE A 122 -11.96 3.98 0.58
CA PHE A 122 -13.08 3.77 1.50
C PHE A 122 -14.37 3.36 0.79
N ASP A 123 -14.59 3.93 -0.39
CA ASP A 123 -15.70 3.64 -1.30
C ASP A 123 -15.73 2.17 -1.77
N ALA A 124 -14.60 1.47 -1.73
CA ALA A 124 -14.50 0.08 -2.17
C ALA A 124 -14.74 -0.95 -1.05
N ILE A 125 -14.91 -0.53 0.21
CA ILE A 125 -15.09 -1.47 1.35
C ILE A 125 -16.45 -2.18 1.29
N LEU A 126 -17.55 -1.43 1.22
CA LEU A 126 -18.89 -2.01 1.15
C LEU A 126 -19.12 -2.81 -0.15
N PRO A 127 -18.62 -2.37 -1.33
CA PRO A 127 -18.62 -3.22 -2.52
C PRO A 127 -17.89 -4.55 -2.33
N ALA A 128 -16.75 -4.57 -1.62
CA ALA A 128 -16.07 -5.83 -1.31
C ALA A 128 -16.93 -6.75 -0.43
N LEU A 129 -17.67 -6.22 0.55
CA LEU A 129 -18.63 -7.05 1.30
C LEU A 129 -19.76 -7.57 0.41
N ASN A 130 -20.26 -6.75 -0.53
CA ASN A 130 -21.27 -7.19 -1.50
C ASN A 130 -20.79 -8.33 -2.41
N ASP A 131 -19.50 -8.36 -2.72
CA ASP A 131 -18.85 -9.40 -3.52
C ASP A 131 -18.50 -10.67 -2.70
N ALA A 132 -18.81 -10.69 -1.41
CA ALA A 132 -18.54 -11.84 -0.55
C ALA A 132 -19.28 -13.09 -1.06
N THR A 133 -18.54 -14.17 -1.27
CA THR A 133 -19.09 -15.46 -1.73
C THR A 133 -18.65 -16.60 -0.83
N PRO A 134 -19.54 -17.57 -0.54
CA PRO A 134 -19.21 -18.70 0.33
C PRO A 134 -18.08 -19.56 -0.26
N ILE A 135 -17.26 -20.11 0.62
CA ILE A 135 -16.18 -21.05 0.31
C ILE A 135 -16.10 -22.16 1.37
N PRO A 136 -15.63 -23.37 1.00
CA PRO A 136 -15.59 -24.49 1.92
C PRO A 136 -14.37 -24.47 2.84
N SER A 137 -13.32 -23.73 2.46
CA SER A 137 -12.07 -23.61 3.22
C SER A 137 -11.17 -22.53 2.62
N ALA A 138 -10.30 -21.97 3.45
CA ALA A 138 -9.23 -21.07 3.05
C ALA A 138 -7.91 -21.45 3.75
N SER A 139 -6.79 -21.01 3.19
CA SER A 139 -5.46 -21.14 3.82
C SER A 139 -4.57 -19.94 3.52
N ILE A 140 -3.63 -19.63 4.41
CA ILE A 140 -2.56 -18.67 4.19
C ILE A 140 -1.22 -19.41 4.22
N GLY A 141 -0.47 -19.36 3.12
CA GLY A 141 0.82 -20.06 3.04
C GLY A 141 0.72 -21.57 3.26
N GLY A 142 -0.44 -22.18 2.98
CA GLY A 142 -0.73 -23.59 3.24
C GLY A 142 -1.22 -23.91 4.66
N VAL A 143 -1.29 -22.94 5.55
CA VAL A 143 -1.89 -23.09 6.89
C VAL A 143 -3.39 -22.83 6.79
N PRO A 144 -4.27 -23.79 7.17
CA PRO A 144 -5.72 -23.60 7.15
C PRO A 144 -6.16 -22.40 7.98
N ILE A 145 -7.17 -21.68 7.49
CA ILE A 145 -7.92 -20.70 8.27
C ILE A 145 -9.05 -21.45 8.96
N GLU A 146 -9.00 -21.51 10.28
CA GLU A 146 -10.07 -22.10 11.10
C GLU A 146 -11.24 -21.12 11.23
N CYS A 147 -12.46 -21.61 11.03
CA CYS A 147 -13.68 -20.84 11.20
C CYS A 147 -14.73 -21.73 11.88
N GLU A 148 -14.89 -21.57 13.19
CA GLU A 148 -15.68 -22.48 14.03
C GLU A 148 -17.16 -22.50 13.66
N SER A 149 -17.70 -21.38 13.17
CA SER A 149 -19.08 -21.30 12.67
C SER A 149 -19.30 -22.07 11.38
N GLY A 150 -18.24 -22.39 10.63
CA GLY A 150 -18.32 -22.92 9.26
C GLY A 150 -18.77 -21.90 8.21
N ASN A 151 -19.12 -20.67 8.62
CA ASN A 151 -19.61 -19.61 7.76
C ASN A 151 -18.45 -18.83 7.16
N LEU A 152 -17.77 -19.45 6.19
CA LEU A 152 -16.58 -18.90 5.56
C LEU A 152 -16.90 -18.31 4.17
N PHE A 153 -16.45 -17.08 3.93
CA PHE A 153 -16.61 -16.37 2.67
C PHE A 153 -15.27 -15.90 2.14
N LYS A 154 -15.20 -15.66 0.83
CA LYS A 154 -14.10 -14.94 0.18
C LYS A 154 -14.57 -13.61 -0.36
N THR A 155 -13.69 -12.62 -0.29
CA THR A 155 -13.83 -11.37 -1.03
C THR A 155 -12.45 -10.83 -1.44
N SER A 156 -12.44 -9.74 -2.20
CA SER A 156 -11.23 -8.98 -2.53
C SER A 156 -11.49 -7.49 -2.35
N PHE A 157 -10.54 -6.80 -1.74
CA PHE A 157 -10.58 -5.36 -1.54
C PHE A 157 -9.25 -4.74 -1.98
N ALA A 158 -9.33 -3.81 -2.93
CA ALA A 158 -8.16 -3.09 -3.48
C ALA A 158 -6.98 -3.99 -3.89
N GLY A 159 -7.30 -5.17 -4.46
CA GLY A 159 -6.33 -6.17 -4.93
C GLY A 159 -5.87 -7.16 -3.86
N ILE A 160 -6.31 -7.01 -2.61
CA ILE A 160 -5.99 -7.92 -1.51
C ILE A 160 -7.15 -8.89 -1.30
N HIS A 161 -6.82 -10.17 -1.18
CA HIS A 161 -7.78 -11.25 -0.96
C HIS A 161 -8.03 -11.48 0.54
N TYR A 162 -9.30 -11.55 0.92
CA TYR A 162 -9.74 -11.79 2.30
C TYR A 162 -10.61 -13.03 2.39
N ALA A 163 -10.37 -13.83 3.43
CA ALA A 163 -11.30 -14.82 3.94
C ALA A 163 -12.08 -14.20 5.10
N ILE A 164 -13.41 -14.29 5.09
CA ILE A 164 -14.27 -13.75 6.15
C ILE A 164 -14.87 -14.92 6.91
N CYS A 165 -14.59 -15.02 8.20
CA CYS A 165 -15.27 -15.93 9.11
C CYS A 165 -16.35 -15.17 9.86
N ALA A 166 -17.61 -15.46 9.56
CA ALA A 166 -18.75 -14.81 10.21
C ALA A 166 -19.15 -15.57 11.48
N SER A 167 -19.42 -14.84 12.55
CA SER A 167 -19.85 -15.38 13.84
C SER A 167 -21.11 -14.64 14.28
N ASP A 168 -22.27 -15.06 13.79
CA ASP A 168 -23.63 -14.56 14.08
C ASP A 168 -23.68 -13.25 14.90
N GLU A 169 -24.00 -13.32 16.20
CA GLU A 169 -24.17 -12.15 17.07
C GLU A 169 -22.84 -11.51 17.55
N SER A 170 -21.70 -12.19 17.39
CA SER A 170 -20.39 -11.70 17.85
C SER A 170 -19.57 -11.02 16.77
N GLY A 171 -20.14 -10.78 15.59
CA GLY A 171 -19.49 -10.05 14.51
C GLY A 171 -18.82 -10.97 13.48
N PHE A 172 -17.74 -10.50 12.86
CA PHE A 172 -16.97 -11.32 11.92
C PHE A 172 -15.50 -10.94 11.92
N THR A 173 -14.67 -11.90 11.52
CA THR A 173 -13.24 -11.66 11.32
C THR A 173 -12.91 -11.73 9.83
N ALA A 174 -12.32 -10.67 9.28
CA ALA A 174 -11.75 -10.65 7.94
C ALA A 174 -10.23 -10.90 8.03
N ILE A 175 -9.76 -11.92 7.34
CA ILE A 175 -8.40 -12.43 7.44
C ILE A 175 -7.74 -12.38 6.06
N ALA A 176 -6.63 -11.67 5.96
CA ALA A 176 -5.72 -11.69 4.82
C ALA A 176 -4.32 -12.11 5.28
N SER A 177 -3.39 -12.22 4.33
CA SER A 177 -2.01 -12.63 4.60
C SER A 177 -1.25 -11.75 5.62
N ASP A 178 -1.65 -10.48 5.68
CA ASP A 178 -0.90 -9.39 6.30
C ASP A 178 -1.70 -8.61 7.34
N VAL A 179 -3.01 -8.84 7.37
CA VAL A 179 -3.94 -8.07 8.19
C VAL A 179 -5.07 -8.99 8.64
N THR A 180 -5.41 -8.87 9.91
CA THR A 180 -6.62 -9.43 10.50
C THR A 180 -7.48 -8.27 10.97
N ILE A 181 -8.78 -8.34 10.71
CA ILE A 181 -9.75 -7.32 11.11
C ILE A 181 -10.86 -8.03 11.86
N ASP A 182 -10.94 -7.84 13.17
CA ASP A 182 -12.06 -8.30 13.99
C ASP A 182 -13.10 -7.20 14.05
N VAL A 183 -14.32 -7.50 13.60
CA VAL A 183 -15.43 -6.54 13.52
C VAL A 183 -16.43 -6.86 14.61
N ASP A 184 -16.56 -5.95 15.57
CA ASP A 184 -17.54 -5.99 16.65
C ASP A 184 -18.73 -5.08 16.32
N TYR A 185 -19.95 -5.55 16.63
CA TYR A 185 -21.15 -4.71 16.62
C TYR A 185 -21.26 -3.94 17.94
N LEU A 186 -21.57 -2.65 17.85
CA LEU A 186 -21.72 -1.76 19.01
C LEU A 186 -23.19 -1.49 19.31
N ASP A 187 -23.53 -1.52 20.59
CA ASP A 187 -24.89 -1.23 21.10
C ASP A 187 -25.34 0.22 20.86
N ALA A 188 -24.38 1.13 20.68
CA ALA A 188 -24.65 2.56 20.54
C ALA A 188 -23.75 3.20 19.47
N PRO A 189 -24.24 4.25 18.77
CA PRO A 189 -23.42 5.01 17.84
C PRO A 189 -22.21 5.67 18.50
N VAL A 190 -21.11 5.75 17.76
CA VAL A 190 -19.91 6.47 18.19
C VAL A 190 -19.99 7.94 17.80
N SER A 191 -19.37 8.82 18.58
CA SER A 191 -19.22 10.22 18.19
C SER A 191 -18.06 10.34 17.20
N ILE A 192 -18.37 10.56 15.91
CA ILE A 192 -17.35 10.92 14.92
C ILE A 192 -16.89 12.35 15.22
N PRO A 193 -15.58 12.64 15.29
CA PRO A 193 -15.08 13.99 15.51
C PRO A 193 -15.66 14.97 14.48
N GLU A 194 -16.11 16.16 14.92
CA GLU A 194 -16.46 17.22 13.99
C GLU A 194 -15.20 17.74 13.30
N ILE A 195 -15.24 17.77 11.96
CA ILE A 195 -14.10 18.21 11.15
C ILE A 195 -14.53 19.38 10.29
N LYS A 196 -13.80 20.50 10.39
CA LYS A 196 -14.02 21.70 9.60
C LYS A 196 -12.68 22.15 9.03
N LEU A 197 -12.64 22.38 7.72
CA LEU A 197 -11.52 23.05 7.09
C LEU A 197 -11.46 24.51 7.56
N GLU A 198 -10.27 25.10 7.56
CA GLU A 198 -10.08 26.49 8.00
C GLU A 198 -10.90 27.49 7.18
N ASP A 199 -11.13 27.20 5.90
CA ASP A 199 -11.93 28.02 4.98
C ASP A 199 -13.44 27.75 5.08
N GLY A 200 -13.87 26.84 5.94
CA GLY A 200 -15.25 26.42 6.13
C GLY A 200 -15.82 25.56 4.99
N SER A 201 -15.00 25.18 4.01
CA SER A 201 -15.40 24.26 2.94
C SER A 201 -15.42 22.81 3.42
N SER A 202 -15.95 21.92 2.58
CA SER A 202 -15.93 20.47 2.79
C SER A 202 -15.03 19.79 1.77
N CYS A 203 -14.45 18.66 2.15
CA CYS A 203 -13.73 17.83 1.19
C CYS A 203 -14.69 17.22 0.16
N GLY A 204 -14.15 16.80 -0.99
CA GLY A 204 -14.94 16.13 -2.02
C GLY A 204 -15.47 14.80 -1.50
N VAL A 205 -16.74 14.50 -1.78
CA VAL A 205 -17.36 13.22 -1.45
C VAL A 205 -16.63 12.10 -2.18
N LEU A 206 -16.17 11.12 -1.42
CA LEU A 206 -15.48 9.93 -1.91
C LEU A 206 -16.42 8.71 -1.91
N ALA A 207 -17.18 8.54 -0.83
CA ALA A 207 -18.04 7.38 -0.62
C ALA A 207 -19.52 7.79 -0.63
N GLU A 208 -20.27 7.18 -1.54
CA GLU A 208 -21.72 7.31 -1.64
C GLU A 208 -22.43 6.11 -0.99
N PRO A 209 -23.65 6.26 -0.47
CA PRO A 209 -24.45 5.13 0.01
C PRO A 209 -24.73 4.13 -1.11
N ILE A 210 -24.58 2.83 -0.82
CA ILE A 210 -24.84 1.74 -1.78
C ILE A 210 -25.91 0.77 -1.29
N GLU A 211 -26.52 0.04 -2.22
CA GLU A 211 -27.40 -1.09 -1.91
C GLU A 211 -26.56 -2.28 -1.42
N MET A 212 -27.09 -3.02 -0.44
CA MET A 212 -26.40 -4.19 0.14
C MET A 212 -26.99 -5.49 -0.40
N THR A 213 -26.13 -6.47 -0.68
CA THR A 213 -26.58 -7.84 -0.93
C THR A 213 -27.08 -8.47 0.37
N PRO A 214 -27.94 -9.51 0.31
CA PRO A 214 -28.41 -10.19 1.52
C PRO A 214 -27.27 -10.75 2.39
N THR A 215 -26.19 -11.25 1.77
CA THR A 215 -25.00 -11.74 2.49
C THR A 215 -24.27 -10.60 3.18
N ALA A 216 -24.05 -9.48 2.49
CA ALA A 216 -23.36 -8.34 3.08
C ALA A 216 -24.17 -7.68 4.20
N LEU A 217 -25.50 -7.64 4.05
CA LEU A 217 -26.40 -7.15 5.09
C LEU A 217 -26.30 -8.01 6.36
N ALA A 218 -26.38 -9.33 6.21
CA ALA A 218 -26.23 -10.26 7.34
C ALA A 218 -24.84 -10.16 8.01
N LEU A 219 -23.77 -9.98 7.22
CA LEU A 219 -22.42 -9.72 7.76
C LEU A 219 -22.31 -8.40 8.52
N LEU A 220 -23.15 -7.40 8.22
CA LEU A 220 -23.10 -6.09 8.88
C LEU A 220 -24.05 -5.99 10.07
N SER A 221 -25.09 -6.82 10.14
CA SER A 221 -26.09 -6.80 11.21
C SER A 221 -25.97 -7.94 12.21
N GLY A 222 -25.28 -9.03 11.86
CA GLY A 222 -25.31 -10.27 12.64
C GLY A 222 -26.56 -11.12 12.43
N ASP A 223 -27.38 -10.81 11.42
CA ASP A 223 -28.56 -11.60 11.05
C ASP A 223 -28.16 -13.00 10.53
N GLU A 224 -29.14 -13.92 10.53
CA GLU A 224 -28.97 -15.21 9.87
C GLU A 224 -28.50 -15.06 8.42
N LEU A 225 -27.40 -15.74 8.11
CA LEU A 225 -26.86 -15.76 6.76
C LEU A 225 -27.84 -16.45 5.79
N PRO A 226 -28.03 -15.90 4.58
CA PRO A 226 -28.92 -16.52 3.60
C PRO A 226 -28.53 -17.97 3.33
N ALA A 227 -29.48 -18.89 3.48
CA ALA A 227 -29.27 -20.29 3.13
C ALA A 227 -28.82 -20.39 1.66
N SER A 228 -27.73 -21.11 1.41
CA SER A 228 -27.25 -21.35 0.05
C SER A 228 -28.23 -22.28 -0.69
N ASP A 229 -29.25 -21.71 -1.34
CA ASP A 229 -30.19 -22.42 -2.21
C ASP A 229 -29.55 -22.90 -3.53
N ARG A 230 -28.21 -22.94 -3.61
CA ARG A 230 -27.49 -23.37 -4.81
C ARG A 230 -27.35 -24.88 -4.83
N ARG A 231 -28.42 -25.55 -5.27
CA ARG A 231 -28.30 -26.86 -5.93
C ARG A 231 -27.25 -26.79 -7.04
N LYS A 232 -26.05 -27.33 -6.77
CA LYS A 232 -25.11 -27.98 -7.72
C LYS A 232 -24.82 -27.29 -9.06
N LEU A 233 -24.11 -26.15 -9.11
CA LEU A 233 -23.61 -25.65 -10.41
C LEU A 233 -22.13 -25.21 -10.48
N LYS A 234 -21.38 -25.18 -9.38
CA LYS A 234 -19.90 -25.21 -9.39
C LYS A 234 -19.42 -25.68 -8.02
N ALA A 235 -18.42 -26.57 -7.95
CA ALA A 235 -17.80 -26.89 -6.68
C ALA A 235 -17.15 -25.61 -6.15
N GLU A 236 -17.55 -25.17 -4.95
CA GLU A 236 -16.87 -24.09 -4.27
C GLU A 236 -15.42 -24.53 -4.03
N SER A 237 -14.47 -23.70 -4.45
CA SER A 237 -13.06 -24.05 -4.45
C SER A 237 -12.38 -23.50 -3.20
N HIS A 238 -11.48 -24.29 -2.62
CA HIS A 238 -10.54 -23.82 -1.61
C HIS A 238 -9.87 -22.51 -2.04
N MET A 239 -9.80 -21.55 -1.12
CA MET A 239 -9.11 -20.28 -1.34
C MET A 239 -7.70 -20.33 -0.73
N ALA A 240 -6.69 -20.41 -1.60
CA ALA A 240 -5.29 -20.31 -1.17
C ALA A 240 -4.83 -18.85 -1.24
N ILE A 241 -4.46 -18.29 -0.09
CA ILE A 241 -3.85 -16.98 0.05
C ILE A 241 -2.34 -17.18 0.20
N GLN A 242 -1.55 -16.41 -0.55
CA GLN A 242 -0.10 -16.49 -0.48
C GLN A 242 0.41 -15.93 0.87
N SER A 243 1.46 -16.54 1.43
CA SER A 243 2.15 -16.01 2.62
C SER A 243 2.69 -14.59 2.39
N SER A 244 2.72 -13.80 3.46
CA SER A 244 3.19 -12.42 3.50
C SER A 244 4.72 -12.33 3.51
N SER A 245 5.40 -13.41 3.89
CA SER A 245 6.85 -13.52 3.87
C SER A 245 7.33 -14.32 2.66
N CYS A 246 8.38 -13.81 2.01
CA CYS A 246 9.07 -14.50 0.93
C CYS A 246 10.45 -14.97 1.37
N SER A 247 10.83 -16.17 0.96
CA SER A 247 12.21 -16.65 1.00
C SER A 247 12.96 -16.21 -0.26
N CYS A 248 14.30 -16.20 -0.16
CA CYS A 248 15.13 -15.92 -1.32
C CYS A 248 15.00 -17.05 -2.37
N LYS A 249 14.74 -16.68 -3.62
CA LYS A 249 14.61 -17.57 -4.79
C LYS A 249 15.89 -17.64 -5.63
N SER A 250 16.96 -16.97 -5.19
CA SER A 250 18.27 -16.92 -5.84
C SER A 250 19.37 -17.20 -4.82
N THR A 251 20.63 -17.23 -5.27
CA THR A 251 21.77 -17.37 -4.36
C THR A 251 21.94 -16.10 -3.53
N PRO A 252 21.82 -16.18 -2.18
CA PRO A 252 22.02 -15.03 -1.31
C PRO A 252 23.41 -14.45 -1.47
N ARG A 253 23.53 -13.12 -1.45
CA ARG A 253 24.80 -12.42 -1.66
C ARG A 253 24.81 -11.03 -1.01
N PRO A 254 25.97 -10.38 -0.86
CA PRO A 254 26.04 -9.03 -0.33
C PRO A 254 25.22 -8.04 -1.16
N CYS A 255 24.53 -7.13 -0.48
CA CYS A 255 23.75 -6.06 -1.08
C CYS A 255 24.38 -4.70 -0.79
N ILE A 256 24.48 -3.86 -1.81
CA ILE A 256 24.93 -2.48 -1.68
C ILE A 256 23.91 -1.51 -2.25
N PHE A 257 23.54 -0.52 -1.44
CA PHE A 257 22.52 0.47 -1.73
C PHE A 257 23.17 1.83 -2.02
N TYR A 258 22.80 2.40 -3.16
CA TYR A 258 23.11 3.77 -3.55
C TYR A 258 21.81 4.56 -3.51
N HIS A 259 21.73 5.62 -2.70
CA HIS A 259 20.61 6.56 -2.82
C HIS A 259 20.84 7.46 -4.05
N GLY A 260 20.27 8.65 -4.14
CA GLY A 260 20.62 9.62 -5.17
C GLY A 260 21.15 10.92 -4.62
N LEU A 261 20.34 11.97 -4.71
CA LEU A 261 20.70 13.33 -4.30
C LEU A 261 20.68 13.51 -2.78
N GLY A 262 21.56 14.40 -2.29
CA GLY A 262 21.41 15.01 -0.97
C GLY A 262 22.30 14.47 0.14
N ASN A 263 23.35 13.71 -0.18
CA ASN A 263 24.37 13.33 0.80
C ASN A 263 25.60 14.23 0.63
N GLU A 264 26.00 14.92 1.69
CA GLU A 264 26.95 16.03 1.64
C GLU A 264 28.41 15.56 1.64
N ASN A 265 28.68 14.36 2.15
CA ASN A 265 30.05 13.89 2.41
C ASN A 265 30.33 12.52 1.77
N ASP A 266 31.56 12.31 1.35
CA ASP A 266 32.05 10.96 1.03
C ASP A 266 32.42 10.24 2.33
N GLU A 267 31.59 9.30 2.76
CA GLU A 267 31.91 8.50 3.93
C GLU A 267 33.02 7.47 3.60
N PRO A 268 33.97 7.23 4.52
CA PRO A 268 34.97 6.19 4.35
C PRO A 268 34.33 4.80 4.23
N GLY A 269 34.60 4.09 3.14
CA GLY A 269 34.09 2.74 2.92
C GLY A 269 32.57 2.67 2.76
N VAL A 270 31.99 1.53 3.13
CA VAL A 270 30.55 1.26 3.06
C VAL A 270 29.94 1.27 4.47
N GLN A 271 28.72 1.80 4.58
CA GLN A 271 28.04 2.04 5.85
C GLN A 271 27.03 0.95 6.19
N ASP A 272 26.72 0.76 7.47
CA ASP A 272 25.70 -0.18 7.96
C ASP A 272 24.28 0.41 8.00
N SER A 273 24.18 1.73 7.94
CA SER A 273 22.90 2.46 7.94
C SER A 273 22.94 3.63 6.97
N SER A 274 21.76 4.16 6.64
CA SER A 274 21.66 5.34 5.80
C SER A 274 20.43 6.16 6.15
N ARG A 275 20.64 7.45 6.46
CA ARG A 275 19.55 8.41 6.65
C ARG A 275 18.74 8.67 5.37
N HIS A 276 19.15 8.17 4.21
CA HIS A 276 18.45 8.33 2.93
C HIS A 276 17.55 7.14 2.57
N PHE A 277 17.68 6.02 3.28
CA PHE A 277 16.81 4.84 3.13
C PHE A 277 16.01 4.57 4.40
N GLY A 278 14.93 3.79 4.30
CA GLY A 278 14.33 3.09 5.44
C GLY A 278 15.16 1.88 5.83
N TRP A 279 16.42 2.09 6.22
CA TRP A 279 17.40 1.04 6.46
C TRP A 279 17.00 0.09 7.59
N ASP A 280 16.29 0.62 8.58
CA ASP A 280 15.76 -0.07 9.76
C ASP A 280 14.52 -0.92 9.47
N ILE A 281 13.90 -0.71 8.30
CA ILE A 281 12.82 -1.54 7.76
C ILE A 281 13.43 -2.61 6.85
N ILE A 282 14.21 -2.21 5.84
CA ILE A 282 14.65 -3.14 4.78
C ILE A 282 15.57 -4.25 5.28
N LYS A 283 16.33 -4.01 6.37
CA LYS A 283 17.24 -5.00 6.96
C LYS A 283 16.57 -6.32 7.35
N ASP A 284 15.29 -6.27 7.70
CA ASP A 284 14.51 -7.43 8.15
C ASP A 284 13.68 -8.04 7.00
N HIS A 285 13.73 -7.44 5.79
CA HIS A 285 12.89 -7.78 4.64
C HIS A 285 13.70 -8.02 3.35
N ALA A 286 14.96 -8.43 3.48
CA ALA A 286 15.88 -8.63 2.36
C ALA A 286 16.50 -10.04 2.38
N PRO A 287 15.71 -11.12 2.18
CA PRO A 287 16.14 -12.50 2.39
C PRO A 287 17.29 -12.95 1.46
N CYS A 288 17.49 -12.26 0.33
CA CYS A 288 18.60 -12.51 -0.59
C CYS A 288 19.88 -11.75 -0.27
N CYS A 289 19.86 -10.85 0.71
CA CYS A 289 21.02 -10.11 1.15
C CYS A 289 21.71 -10.82 2.31
N THR A 290 22.93 -11.32 2.11
CA THR A 290 23.74 -11.87 3.22
C THR A 290 24.28 -10.77 4.14
N THR A 291 24.46 -9.58 3.59
CA THR A 291 24.75 -8.34 4.30
C THR A 291 24.15 -7.19 3.51
N ILE A 292 23.74 -6.12 4.21
CA ILE A 292 23.27 -4.89 3.58
C ILE A 292 24.23 -3.78 3.95
N LYS A 293 24.75 -3.09 2.95
CA LYS A 293 25.60 -1.93 3.10
C LYS A 293 25.12 -0.76 2.26
N TYR A 294 25.51 0.43 2.63
CA TYR A 294 25.14 1.67 1.96
C TYR A 294 26.38 2.41 1.47
N ALA A 295 26.35 2.89 0.23
CA ALA A 295 27.35 3.79 -0.31
C ALA A 295 26.92 5.24 -0.07
N ALA A 296 27.49 5.86 0.97
CA ALA A 296 27.32 7.28 1.24
C ALA A 296 28.44 8.06 0.53
N LEU A 297 28.11 8.60 -0.65
CA LEU A 297 29.01 9.36 -1.51
C LEU A 297 28.53 10.82 -1.55
N ASN A 298 29.43 11.79 -1.76
CA ASN A 298 29.03 13.18 -1.93
C ASN A 298 28.21 13.34 -3.22
N THR A 299 26.90 13.51 -3.05
CA THR A 299 25.90 13.68 -4.10
C THR A 299 25.19 15.03 -3.97
N VAL A 300 25.88 16.01 -3.39
CA VAL A 300 25.52 17.43 -3.41
C VAL A 300 26.44 18.16 -4.39
N ASP A 301 27.75 17.96 -4.24
CA ASP A 301 28.77 18.72 -4.98
C ASP A 301 29.14 18.10 -6.33
N TYR A 302 28.86 16.80 -6.52
CA TYR A 302 29.24 16.06 -7.73
C TYR A 302 28.03 15.64 -8.56
N ALA A 303 28.10 15.95 -9.85
CA ALA A 303 27.17 15.49 -10.87
C ALA A 303 27.23 13.97 -11.03
N TRP A 304 26.14 13.31 -11.46
CA TRP A 304 26.16 11.87 -11.73
C TRP A 304 27.10 11.49 -12.90
N THR A 305 27.44 12.47 -13.75
CA THR A 305 28.42 12.34 -14.84
C THR A 305 29.87 12.49 -14.37
N ASP A 306 30.11 12.91 -13.11
CA ASP A 306 31.46 13.10 -12.59
C ASP A 306 32.24 11.78 -12.55
N ALA A 307 33.44 11.80 -13.16
CA ALA A 307 34.26 10.60 -13.29
C ALA A 307 34.75 10.06 -11.94
N SER A 308 35.02 10.95 -10.97
CA SER A 308 35.50 10.54 -9.63
C SER A 308 34.38 9.93 -8.80
N LEU A 309 33.17 10.48 -8.90
CA LEU A 309 31.98 9.92 -8.26
C LEU A 309 31.65 8.53 -8.82
N GLN A 310 31.75 8.35 -10.14
CA GLN A 310 31.57 7.06 -10.79
C GLN A 310 32.65 6.04 -10.39
N ASP A 311 33.91 6.46 -10.26
CA ASP A 311 34.99 5.60 -9.76
C ASP A 311 34.71 5.14 -8.32
N LYS A 312 34.34 6.07 -7.44
CA LYS A 312 33.95 5.75 -6.05
C LYS A 312 32.75 4.80 -6.02
N ALA A 313 31.72 5.02 -6.84
CA ALA A 313 30.57 4.13 -6.90
C ALA A 313 31.00 2.70 -7.28
N CYS A 314 31.85 2.54 -8.29
CA CYS A 314 32.41 1.24 -8.66
C CYS A 314 33.26 0.62 -7.54
N ASP A 315 34.14 1.38 -6.90
CA ASP A 315 34.99 0.88 -5.82
C ASP A 315 34.18 0.35 -4.64
N ARG A 316 33.08 1.04 -4.28
CA ARG A 316 32.16 0.56 -3.24
C ARG A 316 31.52 -0.77 -3.62
N ALA A 317 31.05 -0.93 -4.87
CA ALA A 317 30.46 -2.20 -5.32
C ALA A 317 31.49 -3.33 -5.41
N LEU A 318 32.71 -3.05 -5.88
CA LEU A 318 33.80 -4.02 -5.95
C LEU A 318 34.18 -4.55 -4.56
N SER A 319 34.14 -3.70 -3.54
CA SER A 319 34.49 -4.05 -2.16
C SER A 319 33.51 -5.03 -1.49
N MET A 320 32.31 -5.22 -2.05
CA MET A 320 31.26 -6.00 -1.40
C MET A 320 31.50 -7.50 -1.41
N SER A 321 32.23 -8.01 -2.40
CA SER A 321 32.48 -9.43 -2.57
C SER A 321 33.95 -9.70 -2.86
N GLN A 322 34.52 -10.68 -2.16
CA GLN A 322 35.88 -11.17 -2.40
C GLN A 322 36.04 -11.82 -3.78
N SER A 323 34.94 -12.23 -4.43
CA SER A 323 34.98 -12.82 -5.77
C SER A 323 35.03 -11.76 -6.88
N SER A 324 34.81 -10.48 -6.55
CA SER A 324 35.01 -9.37 -7.47
C SER A 324 36.44 -9.36 -7.97
N ASP A 325 36.60 -9.06 -9.25
CA ASP A 325 37.92 -8.96 -9.88
C ASP A 325 38.36 -7.50 -9.87
N LEU A 326 39.34 -7.19 -9.03
CA LEU A 326 39.85 -5.84 -8.86
C LEU A 326 40.74 -5.40 -10.04
N GLU A 327 41.37 -6.34 -10.74
CA GLU A 327 42.23 -6.05 -11.89
C GLU A 327 41.38 -5.66 -13.10
N SER A 328 40.37 -6.47 -13.44
CA SER A 328 39.43 -6.16 -14.52
C SER A 328 38.27 -5.25 -14.10
N ARG A 329 38.25 -4.80 -12.84
CA ARG A 329 37.20 -3.99 -12.21
C ARG A 329 35.79 -4.55 -12.48
N LYS A 330 35.63 -5.86 -12.28
CA LYS A 330 34.39 -6.59 -12.52
C LYS A 330 33.71 -6.98 -11.21
N ILE A 331 32.54 -6.41 -10.96
CA ILE A 331 31.70 -6.65 -9.78
C ILE A 331 31.07 -8.05 -9.90
N LYS A 332 31.35 -8.94 -8.95
CA LYS A 332 30.79 -10.30 -8.90
C LYS A 332 30.02 -10.53 -7.61
N ASP A 333 29.05 -11.45 -7.66
CA ASP A 333 28.30 -11.96 -6.52
C ASP A 333 27.78 -10.85 -5.61
N THR A 334 27.22 -9.79 -6.21
CA THR A 334 26.69 -8.62 -5.48
C THR A 334 25.32 -8.23 -6.02
N ILE A 335 24.39 -7.91 -5.13
CA ILE A 335 23.13 -7.23 -5.50
C ILE A 335 23.37 -5.73 -5.32
N VAL A 336 23.28 -4.99 -6.42
CA VAL A 336 23.38 -3.53 -6.44
C VAL A 336 21.97 -2.97 -6.47
N VAL A 337 21.63 -2.14 -5.50
CA VAL A 337 20.34 -1.45 -5.41
C VAL A 337 20.59 0.04 -5.55
N THR A 338 19.90 0.69 -6.48
CA THR A 338 20.09 2.11 -6.75
C THR A 338 18.77 2.85 -6.68
N HIS A 339 18.71 3.95 -5.94
CA HIS A 339 17.55 4.83 -5.85
C HIS A 339 17.85 6.20 -6.47
N SER A 340 16.88 6.81 -7.15
CA SER A 340 16.99 8.17 -7.66
C SER A 340 18.27 8.37 -8.51
N MET A 341 19.00 9.47 -8.32
CA MET A 341 20.26 9.75 -9.03
C MET A 341 21.32 8.62 -8.89
N GLY A 342 21.26 7.75 -7.88
CA GLY A 342 22.17 6.61 -7.77
C GLY A 342 22.07 5.65 -8.95
N GLY A 343 20.90 5.56 -9.56
CA GLY A 343 20.71 4.77 -10.78
C GLY A 343 21.51 5.36 -11.95
N LEU A 344 21.49 6.69 -12.11
CA LEU A 344 22.30 7.39 -13.10
C LEU A 344 23.79 7.29 -12.81
N MET A 345 24.21 7.46 -11.55
CA MET A 345 25.60 7.33 -11.13
C MET A 345 26.16 5.95 -11.50
N PHE A 346 25.42 4.89 -11.17
CA PHE A 346 25.85 3.53 -11.47
C PHE A 346 25.78 3.21 -12.97
N ALA A 347 24.72 3.66 -13.66
CA ALA A 347 24.59 3.53 -15.11
C ALA A 347 25.74 4.21 -15.85
N GLY A 348 26.08 5.45 -15.46
CA GLY A 348 27.18 6.24 -16.00
C GLY A 348 28.53 5.56 -15.76
N ALA A 349 28.77 5.04 -14.56
CA ALA A 349 29.99 4.32 -14.24
C ALA A 349 30.20 3.08 -15.12
N LEU A 350 29.13 2.32 -15.37
CA LEU A 350 29.15 1.18 -16.29
C LEU A 350 29.31 1.61 -17.76
N ALA A 351 28.61 2.67 -18.19
CA ALA A 351 28.69 3.20 -19.55
C ALA A 351 30.10 3.71 -19.89
N ASN A 352 30.73 4.38 -18.93
CA ASN A 352 32.09 4.91 -19.00
C ASN A 352 33.16 3.87 -18.66
N LYS A 353 32.78 2.60 -18.49
CA LYS A 353 33.69 1.47 -18.23
C LYS A 353 34.56 1.65 -16.99
N LYS A 354 34.08 2.41 -15.99
CA LYS A 354 34.72 2.51 -14.68
C LYS A 354 34.69 1.17 -13.94
N CYS A 355 33.68 0.36 -14.21
CA CYS A 355 33.62 -1.04 -13.83
C CYS A 355 32.66 -1.80 -14.76
N SER A 356 32.55 -3.11 -14.56
CA SER A 356 31.57 -3.95 -15.26
C SER A 356 30.80 -4.86 -14.31
N LEU A 357 29.55 -5.19 -14.67
CA LEU A 357 28.67 -6.06 -13.88
C LEU A 357 28.74 -7.51 -14.39
N SER A 358 29.10 -8.45 -13.52
CA SER A 358 29.06 -9.89 -13.81
C SER A 358 27.62 -10.41 -13.91
N LYS A 359 27.42 -11.53 -14.62
CA LYS A 359 26.15 -12.27 -14.63
C LYS A 359 25.79 -12.84 -13.26
N SER A 360 26.79 -13.00 -12.39
CA SER A 360 26.59 -13.42 -11.00
C SER A 360 26.21 -12.26 -10.07
N SER A 361 26.02 -11.06 -10.61
CA SER A 361 25.54 -9.89 -9.89
C SER A 361 24.18 -9.46 -10.43
N THR A 362 23.41 -8.74 -9.62
CA THR A 362 22.06 -8.30 -9.95
C THR A 362 21.96 -6.80 -9.73
N TRP A 363 21.29 -6.07 -10.63
CA TRP A 363 21.01 -4.65 -10.44
C TRP A 363 19.50 -4.39 -10.33
N ILE A 364 19.10 -3.73 -9.23
CA ILE A 364 17.74 -3.32 -8.92
C ILE A 364 17.65 -1.79 -8.92
N GLY A 365 16.74 -1.21 -9.70
CA GLY A 365 16.51 0.24 -9.78
C GLY A 365 15.24 0.68 -9.04
N LEU A 366 15.30 1.79 -8.31
CA LEU A 366 14.20 2.38 -7.54
C LEU A 366 14.04 3.85 -7.96
N SER A 367 13.01 4.19 -8.74
CA SER A 367 12.77 5.55 -9.24
C SER A 367 14.00 6.29 -9.82
N PRO A 368 14.86 5.68 -10.66
CA PRO A 368 16.00 6.41 -11.22
C PRO A 368 15.57 7.39 -12.32
N PRO A 369 16.00 8.66 -12.35
CA PRO A 369 15.61 9.60 -13.40
C PRO A 369 16.43 9.38 -14.69
N MET A 370 16.18 8.28 -15.41
CA MET A 370 16.99 7.88 -16.58
C MET A 370 16.87 8.81 -17.80
N THR A 371 15.92 9.75 -17.78
CA THR A 371 15.82 10.88 -18.75
C THR A 371 15.77 12.22 -18.03
N GLY A 372 16.31 12.30 -16.81
CA GLY A 372 16.26 13.49 -15.94
C GLY A 372 14.94 13.68 -15.22
N SER A 373 14.77 14.84 -14.58
CA SER A 373 13.62 15.18 -13.74
C SER A 373 13.23 16.64 -13.94
N MET A 374 11.96 16.89 -14.27
CA MET A 374 11.42 18.25 -14.38
C MET A 374 11.52 19.03 -13.06
N SER A 375 11.67 18.34 -11.91
CA SER A 375 11.92 18.99 -10.63
C SER A 375 13.25 19.74 -10.61
N SER A 376 14.25 19.30 -11.38
CA SER A 376 15.54 19.98 -11.47
C SER A 376 15.41 21.27 -12.26
N ASP A 377 14.84 21.20 -13.46
CA ASP A 377 14.54 22.35 -14.32
C ASP A 377 13.72 23.40 -13.57
N TYR A 378 12.69 22.97 -12.86
CA TYR A 378 11.81 23.86 -12.13
C TYR A 378 12.50 24.54 -10.92
N LEU A 379 13.41 23.83 -10.23
CA LEU A 379 14.24 24.43 -9.18
C LEU A 379 15.25 25.44 -9.78
N MET A 380 15.82 25.17 -10.95
CA MET A 380 16.70 26.11 -11.63
C MET A 380 15.95 27.37 -12.08
N ASP A 381 14.74 27.23 -12.64
CA ASP A 381 13.86 28.37 -12.94
C ASP A 381 13.52 29.16 -11.68
N PHE A 382 13.21 28.49 -10.57
CA PHE A 382 12.96 29.13 -9.28
C PHE A 382 14.17 29.95 -8.79
N CYS A 383 15.37 29.37 -8.80
CA CYS A 383 16.58 30.05 -8.37
C CYS A 383 17.02 31.19 -9.32
N ASN A 384 16.63 31.13 -10.60
CA ASN A 384 16.82 32.21 -11.56
C ASN A 384 15.72 33.30 -11.47
N GLY A 385 14.73 33.13 -10.58
CA GLY A 385 13.63 34.07 -10.39
C GLY A 385 12.58 34.04 -11.50
N GLU A 386 12.59 33.01 -12.35
CA GLU A 386 11.65 32.84 -13.46
C GLU A 386 10.31 32.26 -13.00
N VAL A 387 10.33 31.50 -11.91
CA VAL A 387 9.11 30.99 -11.27
C VAL A 387 9.12 31.33 -9.79
N ARG A 388 8.09 32.04 -9.33
CA ARG A 388 7.90 32.32 -7.90
C ARG A 388 6.44 32.51 -7.53
N ASN A 389 5.94 31.63 -6.68
CA ASN A 389 4.63 31.69 -6.05
C ASN A 389 4.66 30.95 -4.70
N LEU A 390 3.56 31.01 -3.93
CA LEU A 390 3.46 30.38 -2.61
C LEU A 390 3.80 28.89 -2.62
N LEU A 391 3.36 28.14 -3.65
CA LEU A 391 3.58 26.70 -3.73
C LEU A 391 5.00 26.35 -4.17
N SER A 392 5.61 27.12 -5.06
CA SER A 392 7.02 26.96 -5.41
C SER A 392 7.94 27.34 -4.24
N ASP A 393 7.59 28.40 -3.50
CA ASP A 393 8.31 28.78 -2.27
C ASP A 393 8.20 27.66 -1.22
N LEU A 394 7.02 27.04 -1.03
CA LEU A 394 6.84 25.90 -0.13
C LEU A 394 7.75 24.71 -0.49
N LEU A 395 7.98 24.46 -1.79
CA LEU A 395 8.82 23.36 -2.26
C LEU A 395 10.33 23.64 -2.21
N PHE A 396 10.74 24.88 -2.52
CA PHE A 396 12.12 25.20 -2.88
C PHE A 396 12.76 26.33 -2.07
N ASN A 397 12.04 26.98 -1.15
CA ASN A 397 12.64 27.99 -0.29
C ASN A 397 13.85 27.42 0.47
N GLY A 398 14.96 28.16 0.47
CA GLY A 398 16.23 27.72 1.05
C GLY A 398 17.03 26.69 0.23
N ARG A 399 16.63 26.37 -1.01
CA ARG A 399 17.36 25.43 -1.88
C ARG A 399 18.23 26.07 -2.96
N CYS A 400 18.39 27.39 -2.92
CA CYS A 400 19.27 28.13 -3.82
C CYS A 400 20.61 28.44 -3.11
N PRO A 401 21.76 28.42 -3.83
CA PRO A 401 21.90 28.06 -5.25
C PRO A 401 21.67 26.56 -5.49
N VAL A 402 21.30 26.19 -6.72
CA VAL A 402 21.04 24.79 -7.09
C VAL A 402 22.34 23.98 -6.96
N PRO A 403 22.37 22.88 -6.19
CA PRO A 403 23.55 22.02 -6.09
C PRO A 403 23.95 21.44 -7.45
N PRO A 404 25.26 21.28 -7.75
CA PRO A 404 25.73 20.70 -9.01
C PRO A 404 25.10 19.34 -9.34
N SER A 405 24.92 18.48 -8.34
CA SER A 405 24.27 17.19 -8.50
C SER A 405 22.82 17.33 -8.96
N THR A 406 22.08 18.28 -8.39
CA THR A 406 20.68 18.51 -8.73
C THR A 406 20.56 19.09 -10.12
N ALA A 407 21.38 20.08 -10.49
CA ALA A 407 21.43 20.62 -11.85
C ALA A 407 21.77 19.53 -12.88
N SER A 408 22.64 18.57 -12.53
CA SER A 408 23.00 17.46 -13.41
C SER A 408 21.88 16.47 -13.71
N VAL A 409 20.73 16.55 -13.03
CA VAL A 409 19.56 15.71 -13.36
C VAL A 409 18.46 16.49 -14.10
N ALA A 410 18.83 17.60 -14.76
CA ALA A 410 17.99 18.30 -15.72
C ALA A 410 17.36 17.33 -16.73
N TYR A 411 16.13 17.62 -17.12
CA TYR A 411 15.37 16.75 -18.01
C TYR A 411 16.00 16.73 -19.42
N GLU A 412 16.10 15.53 -19.99
CA GLU A 412 16.73 15.30 -21.30
C GLU A 412 16.02 16.12 -22.41
N ASN A 413 16.79 16.80 -23.24
CA ASN A 413 16.33 17.73 -24.28
C ASN A 413 15.57 18.98 -23.78
N GLU A 414 15.57 19.29 -22.48
CA GLU A 414 14.97 20.52 -21.95
C GLU A 414 15.99 21.67 -21.80
N LYS A 415 15.49 22.83 -21.37
CA LYS A 415 16.21 24.11 -21.27
C LYS A 415 17.59 24.01 -20.62
N TYR A 416 17.74 23.18 -19.60
CA TYR A 416 18.97 23.06 -18.81
C TYR A 416 19.83 21.84 -19.17
N SER A 417 19.41 21.03 -20.15
CA SER A 417 20.24 19.98 -20.73
C SER A 417 21.02 20.49 -21.94
N ASN A 418 21.98 19.69 -22.41
CA ASN A 418 22.74 19.94 -23.63
C ASN A 418 23.10 18.61 -24.31
N ALA A 419 23.63 18.68 -25.54
CA ALA A 419 23.93 17.49 -26.34
C ALA A 419 24.90 16.50 -25.67
N GLU A 420 25.84 16.96 -24.84
CA GLU A 420 26.76 16.08 -24.10
C GLU A 420 26.02 15.33 -22.98
N HIS A 421 25.18 16.06 -22.25
CA HIS A 421 24.36 15.50 -21.17
C HIS A 421 23.29 14.53 -21.71
N ASP A 422 22.62 14.89 -22.82
CA ASP A 422 21.68 14.00 -23.51
C ASP A 422 22.39 12.73 -24.01
N ALA A 423 23.59 12.85 -24.58
CA ALA A 423 24.39 11.68 -24.97
C ALA A 423 24.78 10.79 -23.78
N ALA A 424 25.02 11.39 -22.60
CA ALA A 424 25.27 10.66 -21.37
C ALA A 424 24.01 9.91 -20.90
N TYR A 425 22.83 10.53 -20.95
CA TYR A 425 21.55 9.84 -20.68
C TYR A 425 21.35 8.66 -21.61
N ASP A 426 21.57 8.87 -22.90
CA ASP A 426 21.49 7.83 -23.93
C ASP A 426 22.38 6.62 -23.60
N ALA A 427 23.61 6.88 -23.15
CA ALA A 427 24.55 5.85 -22.74
C ALA A 427 24.11 5.13 -21.46
N ALA A 428 23.66 5.88 -20.45
CA ALA A 428 23.14 5.36 -19.20
C ALA A 428 21.91 4.47 -19.43
N GLN A 429 20.95 4.92 -20.24
CA GLN A 429 19.75 4.17 -20.60
C GLN A 429 20.08 2.85 -21.33
N ARG A 430 21.06 2.85 -22.25
CA ARG A 430 21.49 1.62 -22.94
C ARG A 430 22.03 0.59 -21.95
N VAL A 431 22.84 1.01 -20.99
CA VAL A 431 23.35 0.13 -19.93
C VAL A 431 22.22 -0.31 -19.01
N TYR A 432 21.36 0.61 -18.57
CA TYR A 432 20.22 0.33 -17.70
C TYR A 432 19.34 -0.76 -18.30
N ARG A 433 18.85 -0.58 -19.55
CA ARG A 433 18.03 -1.58 -20.25
C ARG A 433 18.72 -2.93 -20.42
N LYS A 434 20.05 -2.96 -20.52
CA LYS A 434 20.83 -4.18 -20.71
C LYS A 434 21.08 -4.94 -19.39
N HIS A 435 21.24 -4.23 -18.28
CA HIS A 435 21.78 -4.80 -17.04
C HIS A 435 20.80 -4.77 -15.87
N VAL A 436 19.79 -3.90 -15.87
CA VAL A 436 18.81 -3.86 -14.80
C VAL A 436 17.98 -5.15 -14.83
N PHE A 437 17.93 -5.82 -13.69
CA PHE A 437 17.13 -7.02 -13.50
C PHE A 437 15.67 -6.65 -13.20
N ALA A 438 15.47 -5.65 -12.34
CA ALA A 438 14.17 -5.25 -11.83
C ALA A 438 14.12 -3.74 -11.58
N ALA A 439 12.94 -3.15 -11.75
CA ALA A 439 12.74 -1.72 -11.50
C ALA A 439 11.39 -1.44 -10.83
N MET A 440 11.42 -0.58 -9.82
CA MET A 440 10.23 0.02 -9.23
C MET A 440 10.09 1.43 -9.79
N CYS A 441 8.99 1.69 -10.51
CA CYS A 441 8.68 2.97 -11.13
C CYS A 441 7.27 3.41 -10.76
N SER A 442 7.13 4.58 -10.16
CA SER A 442 5.83 5.06 -9.72
C SER A 442 5.06 5.78 -10.82
N SER A 443 3.75 5.61 -10.76
CA SER A 443 2.76 6.30 -11.57
C SER A 443 1.89 7.28 -10.78
N SER A 444 2.19 7.51 -9.48
CA SER A 444 1.46 8.43 -8.62
C SER A 444 2.36 9.08 -7.58
N SER A 445 2.19 10.40 -7.37
CA SER A 445 2.87 11.17 -6.33
C SER A 445 2.13 11.09 -4.99
N VAL A 446 0.90 10.59 -5.00
CA VAL A 446 0.16 10.18 -3.82
C VAL A 446 0.65 8.77 -3.49
N GLY A 447 1.55 8.70 -2.52
CA GLY A 447 2.19 7.48 -2.06
C GLY A 447 1.58 6.90 -0.79
N ASN A 448 2.38 6.12 -0.04
CA ASN A 448 1.98 5.57 1.24
C ASN A 448 1.68 6.70 2.25
N ILE A 449 0.80 6.39 3.19
CA ILE A 449 0.35 7.32 4.24
C ILE A 449 1.53 7.56 5.19
N SER A 450 2.07 8.78 5.16
CA SER A 450 3.22 9.17 5.98
C SER A 450 3.45 10.67 5.96
N LYS A 451 4.35 11.14 6.84
CA LYS A 451 4.84 12.53 6.84
C LYS A 451 5.50 12.99 5.53
N TYR A 452 5.86 12.08 4.63
CA TYR A 452 6.48 12.44 3.35
C TYR A 452 5.45 12.80 2.27
N GLN A 453 4.21 12.34 2.41
CA GLN A 453 3.20 12.38 1.35
C GLN A 453 2.91 13.79 0.85
N ALA A 454 2.64 14.74 1.76
CA ALA A 454 2.26 16.11 1.43
C ALA A 454 3.28 16.80 0.50
N LYS A 455 4.58 16.70 0.82
CA LYS A 455 5.65 17.29 0.02
C LYS A 455 5.63 16.79 -1.42
N TYR A 456 5.53 15.48 -1.61
CA TYR A 456 5.58 14.87 -2.94
C TYR A 456 4.27 15.07 -3.72
N MET A 457 3.13 15.15 -3.04
CA MET A 457 1.87 15.56 -3.66
C MET A 457 1.94 16.99 -4.21
N VAL A 458 2.47 17.93 -3.44
CA VAL A 458 2.70 19.31 -3.92
C VAL A 458 3.66 19.28 -5.11
N GLY A 459 4.75 18.51 -5.02
CA GLY A 459 5.68 18.30 -6.14
C GLY A 459 5.01 17.78 -7.40
N GLY A 460 4.19 16.73 -7.29
CA GLY A 460 3.47 16.13 -8.42
C GLY A 460 2.43 17.04 -9.07
N ARG A 461 1.92 18.04 -8.34
CA ARG A 461 0.94 19.01 -8.82
C ARG A 461 1.56 20.29 -9.40
N VAL A 462 2.65 20.77 -8.81
CA VAL A 462 3.19 22.12 -9.07
C VAL A 462 4.34 22.08 -10.07
N ILE A 463 5.17 21.05 -10.02
CA ILE A 463 6.24 20.87 -11.01
C ILE A 463 5.58 20.57 -12.37
N PRO A 464 6.03 21.20 -13.47
CA PRO A 464 5.48 20.99 -14.80
C PRO A 464 5.93 19.65 -15.40
N HIS A 465 5.56 18.55 -14.76
CA HIS A 465 5.79 17.19 -15.25
C HIS A 465 5.17 17.00 -16.63
N LYS A 466 5.82 16.21 -17.48
CA LYS A 466 5.31 15.89 -18.83
C LYS A 466 4.10 14.94 -18.79
N SER A 467 3.80 14.35 -17.63
CA SER A 467 2.60 13.56 -17.40
C SER A 467 2.20 13.55 -15.92
N LEU A 468 0.94 13.20 -15.65
CA LEU A 468 0.44 12.97 -14.28
C LEU A 468 1.06 11.73 -13.60
N LYS A 469 1.79 10.88 -14.34
CA LYS A 469 2.43 9.67 -13.82
C LYS A 469 3.83 10.01 -13.34
N ASN A 470 3.97 10.36 -12.07
CA ASN A 470 5.25 10.70 -11.45
C ASN A 470 5.23 10.36 -9.96
N ASP A 471 6.38 10.22 -9.31
CA ASP A 471 6.49 9.99 -7.86
C ASP A 471 6.57 11.28 -7.03
N GLY A 472 6.21 12.42 -7.64
CA GLY A 472 6.38 13.76 -7.10
C GLY A 472 7.66 14.46 -7.56
N LEU A 473 8.68 13.73 -8.02
CA LEU A 473 9.92 14.29 -8.56
C LEU A 473 10.31 13.70 -9.92
N VAL A 474 10.12 12.41 -10.13
CA VAL A 474 10.54 11.66 -11.32
C VAL A 474 9.32 11.09 -12.01
N GLU A 475 9.17 11.35 -13.32
CA GLU A 475 8.11 10.72 -14.11
C GLU A 475 8.33 9.22 -14.29
N PHE A 476 7.22 8.46 -14.36
CA PHE A 476 7.21 7.03 -14.68
C PHE A 476 8.02 6.73 -15.96
N HIS A 477 7.89 7.58 -16.98
CA HIS A 477 8.65 7.46 -18.23
C HIS A 477 10.16 7.56 -18.01
N SER A 478 10.60 8.59 -17.26
CA SER A 478 12.00 8.78 -16.93
C SER A 478 12.53 7.60 -16.11
N CYS A 479 11.75 7.11 -15.14
CA CYS A 479 12.08 5.90 -14.39
C CYS A 479 12.29 4.66 -15.26
N ALA A 480 11.40 4.44 -16.22
CA ALA A 480 11.46 3.27 -17.07
C ALA A 480 12.72 3.23 -17.97
N GLY A 481 13.36 4.37 -18.26
CA GLY A 481 14.61 4.43 -19.03
C GLY A 481 14.52 3.74 -20.40
N GLY A 482 13.34 3.76 -21.03
CA GLY A 482 13.05 3.08 -22.29
C GLY A 482 12.73 1.58 -22.18
N ILE A 483 12.53 1.03 -20.99
CA ILE A 483 11.90 -0.28 -20.81
C ILE A 483 10.43 -0.16 -21.20
N SER A 484 9.94 -1.07 -22.05
CA SER A 484 8.53 -1.08 -22.47
C SER A 484 7.57 -1.06 -21.29
N PHE A 485 6.60 -0.15 -21.30
CA PHE A 485 5.59 -0.02 -20.25
C PHE A 485 4.74 -1.29 -20.08
N SER A 486 4.58 -2.08 -21.14
CA SER A 486 3.88 -3.37 -21.09
C SER A 486 4.58 -4.43 -20.23
N LYS A 487 5.86 -4.23 -19.89
CA LYS A 487 6.58 -5.11 -18.97
C LYS A 487 6.28 -4.81 -17.51
N PHE A 488 5.70 -3.65 -17.22
CA PHE A 488 5.41 -3.24 -15.85
C PHE A 488 4.01 -3.71 -15.43
N GLY A 489 3.95 -4.49 -14.36
CA GLY A 489 2.70 -4.88 -13.71
C GLY A 489 2.45 -4.08 -12.42
N ASP A 490 1.27 -4.22 -11.84
CA ASP A 490 0.77 -3.44 -10.71
C ASP A 490 0.72 -4.24 -9.39
N THR A 491 1.42 -5.37 -9.34
CA THR A 491 1.55 -6.20 -8.15
C THR A 491 2.99 -6.15 -7.61
N PRO A 492 3.22 -6.33 -6.30
CA PRO A 492 4.57 -6.38 -5.75
C PRO A 492 5.33 -7.64 -6.18
N TYR A 493 4.72 -8.53 -6.95
CA TYR A 493 5.39 -9.72 -7.50
C TYR A 493 5.92 -9.49 -8.91
N ASP A 494 5.58 -8.36 -9.53
CA ASP A 494 6.07 -7.99 -10.85
C ASP A 494 7.51 -7.48 -10.77
N ARG A 495 8.41 -8.13 -11.52
CA ARG A 495 9.83 -7.74 -11.60
C ARG A 495 10.01 -6.27 -12.02
N PHE A 496 9.15 -5.79 -12.91
CA PHE A 496 9.02 -4.38 -13.21
C PHE A 496 7.71 -3.91 -12.61
N TYR A 497 7.79 -3.16 -11.52
CA TYR A 497 6.65 -2.82 -10.69
C TYR A 497 6.23 -1.37 -10.95
N ARG A 498 5.04 -1.22 -11.55
CA ARG A 498 4.33 0.06 -11.67
C ARG A 498 3.58 0.30 -10.37
N CYS A 499 4.22 1.06 -9.49
CA CYS A 499 3.68 1.38 -8.18
C CYS A 499 2.92 2.72 -8.18
N GLU A 500 2.29 3.00 -7.04
CA GLU A 500 1.68 4.28 -6.68
C GLU A 500 2.37 4.80 -5.41
N LEU A 501 3.69 4.98 -5.49
CA LEU A 501 4.57 5.34 -4.38
C LEU A 501 5.20 6.70 -4.64
N ASN A 502 5.27 7.56 -3.61
CA ASN A 502 6.02 8.79 -3.75
C ASN A 502 7.54 8.52 -3.73
N HIS A 503 8.35 9.53 -4.07
CA HIS A 503 9.79 9.35 -4.23
C HIS A 503 10.50 8.86 -2.95
N ALA A 504 10.00 9.18 -1.75
CA ALA A 504 10.55 8.66 -0.50
C ALA A 504 10.12 7.22 -0.22
N ASP A 505 8.89 6.84 -0.54
CA ASP A 505 8.42 5.47 -0.30
C ASP A 505 9.22 4.46 -1.14
N THR A 506 9.63 4.84 -2.35
CA THR A 506 10.52 4.01 -3.21
C THR A 506 11.94 3.85 -2.64
N ALA A 507 12.33 4.67 -1.66
CA ALA A 507 13.53 4.49 -0.82
C ALA A 507 13.24 3.73 0.48
N PHE A 508 12.08 3.06 0.57
CA PHE A 508 11.61 2.29 1.72
C PHE A 508 11.36 3.10 2.98
N LYS A 509 11.18 4.43 2.88
CA LYS A 509 11.09 5.32 4.05
C LYS A 509 9.85 5.14 4.93
N THR A 510 8.85 4.43 4.44
CA THR A 510 7.51 4.35 5.03
C THR A 510 7.01 2.93 5.23
N GLY A 511 7.65 1.93 4.62
CA GLY A 511 7.11 0.58 4.55
C GLY A 511 6.04 0.38 3.46
N ASP A 512 5.34 -0.75 3.56
CA ASP A 512 4.20 -1.15 2.75
C ASP A 512 2.90 -0.47 3.19
N GLY A 513 2.05 -0.16 2.21
CA GLY A 513 0.69 0.30 2.40
C GLY A 513 -0.25 -0.87 2.64
N ILE A 514 -1.20 -0.67 3.55
CA ILE A 514 -2.15 -1.71 3.96
C ILE A 514 -3.29 -1.93 2.96
N PHE A 515 -3.60 -0.93 2.13
CA PHE A 515 -4.80 -0.94 1.29
C PHE A 515 -4.58 -1.47 -0.14
N LYS A 516 -3.45 -1.17 -0.77
CA LYS A 516 -3.26 -1.38 -2.21
C LYS A 516 -2.04 -2.24 -2.51
N THR A 517 -2.16 -3.13 -3.49
CA THR A 517 -1.02 -3.89 -4.01
C THR A 517 0.00 -3.01 -4.73
N THR A 518 -0.39 -1.83 -5.23
CA THR A 518 0.48 -0.84 -5.88
C THR A 518 1.32 -0.01 -4.91
N VAL A 519 1.12 -0.17 -3.60
CA VAL A 519 1.81 0.59 -2.54
C VAL A 519 2.60 -0.36 -1.64
N ARG A 520 3.35 -1.32 -2.19
CA ARG A 520 4.04 -2.36 -1.41
C ARG A 520 5.53 -2.51 -1.75
N PRO A 521 6.35 -1.47 -1.50
CA PRO A 521 7.76 -1.48 -1.89
C PRO A 521 8.58 -2.54 -1.15
N VAL A 522 8.33 -2.76 0.14
CA VAL A 522 9.09 -3.71 0.96
C VAL A 522 8.74 -5.13 0.57
N THR A 523 7.46 -5.47 0.41
CA THR A 523 7.05 -6.78 -0.13
C THR A 523 7.66 -7.00 -1.51
N TRP A 524 7.66 -5.99 -2.38
CA TRP A 524 8.28 -6.11 -3.70
C TRP A 524 9.75 -6.50 -3.60
N PHE A 525 10.54 -5.78 -2.80
CA PHE A 525 11.95 -6.08 -2.63
C PHE A 525 12.19 -7.46 -1.99
N GLN A 526 11.41 -7.80 -0.97
CA GLN A 526 11.49 -9.06 -0.24
C GLN A 526 11.23 -10.27 -1.14
N CYS A 527 10.28 -10.15 -2.08
CA CYS A 527 9.79 -11.25 -2.90
C CYS A 527 10.42 -11.33 -4.30
N LEU A 528 11.27 -10.36 -4.64
CA LEU A 528 11.80 -10.15 -5.98
C LEU A 528 12.77 -11.24 -6.44
N LEU A 529 13.64 -11.67 -5.53
CA LEU A 529 14.84 -12.46 -5.85
C LEU A 529 14.84 -13.83 -5.23
#